data_AF-A0A930YTX4-F1
#
_entry.id   AF-A0A930YTX4-F1
#
_cell.length_a   1.000
_cell.length_b   1.000
_cell.length_c   1.000
_cell.angle_alpha   90.00
_cell.angle_beta   90.00
_cell.angle_gamma   90.00
#
_symmetry.space_group_name_H-M   'P 1'
#
loop_
_entity.id
_entity.type
_entity.pdbx_description
1 polymer ?
#
loop_
_entity_poly.entity_id
_entity_poly.type
_entity_poly.pdbx_seq_one_letter_code
_entity_poly.pdbx_strand_id
1 'polypeptide(L)'
;QTLMGFVETRFTGGQATDESHQIFNHLMEQVVSTSNAVVILPLQDVLGLSDDARMNIPGKAEGNWSWQVKKDILTPQVVQKLQRFVELHQSKRNA
;
A
#
# COMPACT_ATOMS: atom_id res chain seq x y z
N GLN A 1 -2.51 -9.64 5.07
CA GLN A 1 -1.66 -8.57 5.60
C GLN A 1 -1.82 -7.40 4.64
N THR A 2 -1.63 -6.16 5.09
CA THR A 2 -1.31 -5.05 4.18
C THR A 2 0.14 -5.20 3.72
N LEU A 3 0.56 -4.46 2.69
CA LEU A 3 1.96 -4.47 2.28
C LEU A 3 2.86 -3.91 3.38
N MET A 4 2.43 -2.87 4.11
CA MET A 4 3.18 -2.35 5.26
C MET A 4 3.30 -3.41 6.37
N GLY A 5 2.20 -4.06 6.76
CA GLY A 5 2.23 -5.11 7.78
C GLY A 5 3.13 -6.30 7.39
N PHE A 6 3.17 -6.65 6.10
CA PHE A 6 4.13 -7.62 5.58
C PHE A 6 5.57 -7.14 5.76
N VAL A 7 5.87 -5.90 5.38
CA VAL A 7 7.22 -5.34 5.47
C VAL A 7 7.69 -5.27 6.92
N GLU A 8 6.84 -4.75 7.82
CA GLU A 8 7.11 -4.68 9.25
C GLU A 8 7.46 -6.07 9.82
N THR A 9 6.61 -7.06 9.52
CA THR A 9 6.79 -8.43 10.02
C THR A 9 8.06 -9.08 9.48
N ARG A 10 8.42 -8.84 8.21
CA ARG A 10 9.51 -9.57 7.54
C ARG A 10 10.87 -8.92 7.66
N PHE A 11 10.93 -7.60 7.76
CA PHE A 11 12.20 -6.88 7.65
C PHE A 11 12.55 -6.11 8.92
N THR A 12 11.57 -5.79 9.79
CA THR A 12 11.81 -4.90 10.94
C THR A 12 11.24 -5.46 12.25
N GLY A 13 11.10 -6.79 12.35
CA GLY A 13 10.71 -7.47 13.59
C GLY A 13 9.30 -7.15 14.08
N GLY A 14 8.40 -6.74 13.17
CA GLY A 14 7.03 -6.33 13.48
C GLY A 14 6.91 -4.92 14.03
N GLN A 15 7.92 -4.07 13.84
CA GLN A 15 7.91 -2.67 14.28
C GLN A 15 7.82 -1.72 13.08
N ALA A 16 7.02 -0.67 13.21
CA ALA A 16 7.02 0.45 12.28
C ALA A 16 8.31 1.27 12.49
N THR A 17 9.18 1.27 11.49
CA THR A 17 10.46 1.99 11.48
C THR A 17 10.67 2.75 10.18
N ASP A 18 11.62 3.69 10.16
CA ASP A 18 12.01 4.38 8.93
C ASP A 18 12.45 3.41 7.83
N GLU A 19 13.15 2.33 8.20
CA GLU A 19 13.54 1.26 7.28
C GLU A 19 12.32 0.55 6.67
N SER A 20 11.31 0.21 7.48
CA SER A 20 10.07 -0.39 6.96
C SER A 20 9.38 0.53 5.96
N HIS A 21 9.35 1.84 6.23
CA HIS A 21 8.77 2.82 5.33
C HIS A 21 9.56 2.94 4.01
N GLN A 22 10.89 2.87 4.06
CA GLN A 22 11.74 2.89 2.88
C GLN A 22 11.52 1.65 2.01
N ILE A 23 11.53 0.45 2.60
CA ILE A 23 11.28 -0.81 1.89
C ILE A 23 9.88 -0.80 1.28
N PHE A 24 8.88 -0.39 2.05
CA PHE A 24 7.50 -0.26 1.61
C PHE A 24 7.38 0.65 0.38
N ASN A 25 7.96 1.86 0.45
CA ASN A 25 7.90 2.81 -0.67
C ASN A 25 8.63 2.27 -1.90
N HIS A 26 9.78 1.62 -1.72
CA HIS A 26 10.51 1.00 -2.82
C HIS A 26 9.68 -0.08 -3.54
N LEU A 27 9.00 -0.95 -2.78
CA LEU A 27 8.13 -1.99 -3.36
C LEU A 27 6.94 -1.38 -4.12
N MET A 28 6.31 -0.33 -3.56
CA MET A 28 5.22 0.38 -4.24
C MET A 28 5.69 0.98 -5.58
N GLU A 29 6.86 1.63 -5.60
CA GLU A 29 7.46 2.19 -6.81
C GLU A 29 7.79 1.10 -7.85
N GLN A 30 8.34 -0.04 -7.42
CA GLN A 30 8.62 -1.16 -8.31
C GLN A 30 7.36 -1.68 -8.98
N VAL A 31 6.28 -1.90 -8.21
CA VAL A 31 5.00 -2.42 -8.72
C VAL A 31 4.40 -1.48 -9.78
N VAL A 32 4.36 -0.17 -9.52
CA VAL A 32 3.80 0.79 -10.49
C VAL A 32 4.69 0.96 -11.71
N SER A 33 6.00 0.70 -11.60
CA SER A 33 6.96 0.81 -12.71
C SER A 33 7.00 -0.42 -13.64
N THR A 34 6.18 -1.44 -13.40
CA THR A 34 6.10 -2.61 -14.28
C THR A 34 5.47 -2.28 -15.63
N SER A 35 5.76 -3.09 -16.66
CA SER A 35 5.17 -2.98 -18.01
C SER A 35 3.81 -3.69 -18.15
N ASN A 36 3.21 -4.10 -17.03
CA ASN A 36 1.90 -4.76 -17.04
C ASN A 36 0.81 -3.81 -17.56
N ALA A 37 -0.24 -4.35 -18.19
CA ALA A 37 -1.32 -3.52 -18.70
C ALA A 37 -2.16 -2.86 -17.58
N VAL A 38 -2.19 -3.47 -16.40
CA VAL A 38 -2.97 -3.02 -15.24
C VAL A 38 -2.16 -3.25 -13.97
N VAL A 39 -2.14 -2.26 -13.09
CA VAL A 39 -1.63 -2.35 -11.72
C VAL A 39 -2.77 -2.03 -10.76
N ILE A 40 -2.97 -2.87 -9.74
CA ILE A 40 -4.01 -2.70 -8.72
C ILE A 40 -3.33 -2.50 -7.37
N LEU A 41 -3.67 -1.41 -6.68
CA LEU A 41 -3.17 -1.09 -5.34
C LEU A 41 -4.36 -1.02 -4.37
N PRO A 42 -4.35 -1.78 -3.26
CA PRO A 42 -5.30 -1.58 -2.17
C PRO A 42 -5.18 -0.17 -1.60
N LEU A 43 -6.30 0.43 -1.20
CA LEU A 43 -6.29 1.79 -0.63
C LEU A 43 -5.48 1.84 0.68
N GLN A 44 -5.47 0.75 1.46
CA GLN A 44 -4.64 0.63 2.66
C GLN A 44 -3.14 0.87 2.36
N ASP A 45 -2.65 0.34 1.23
CA ASP A 45 -1.24 0.49 0.83
C ASP A 45 -0.99 1.88 0.26
N VAL A 46 -1.92 2.44 -0.52
CA VAL A 46 -1.82 3.86 -0.94
C VAL A 46 -1.63 4.78 0.27
N LEU A 47 -2.41 4.53 1.33
CA LEU A 47 -2.37 5.24 2.61
C LEU A 47 -1.19 4.84 3.52
N GLY A 48 -0.45 3.77 3.20
CA GLY A 48 0.69 3.29 3.99
C GLY A 48 0.31 2.70 5.35
N LEU A 49 -0.87 2.09 5.47
CA LEU A 49 -1.39 1.58 6.75
C LEU A 49 -0.89 0.15 7.05
N SER A 50 -0.54 -0.09 8.31
CA SER A 50 -0.13 -1.40 8.85
C SER A 50 -1.32 -2.38 9.00
N ASP A 51 -1.09 -3.55 9.60
CA ASP A 51 -2.06 -4.65 9.64
C ASP A 51 -3.35 -4.35 10.44
N ASP A 52 -3.40 -3.26 11.20
CA ASP A 52 -4.63 -2.72 11.80
C ASP A 52 -5.70 -2.35 10.74
N ALA A 53 -5.27 -2.06 9.51
CA ALA A 53 -6.15 -1.77 8.38
C ALA A 53 -6.51 -3.00 7.53
N ARG A 54 -6.07 -4.19 7.94
CA ARG A 54 -6.26 -5.42 7.16
C ARG A 54 -7.74 -5.76 7.01
N MET A 55 -8.17 -5.91 5.76
CA MET A 55 -9.58 -6.20 5.44
C MET A 55 -10.01 -7.61 5.87
N ASN A 56 -9.16 -8.62 5.72
CA ASN A 56 -9.53 -10.01 5.98
C ASN A 56 -8.35 -10.85 6.51
N ILE A 57 -8.64 -11.69 7.50
CA ILE A 57 -7.79 -12.74 8.04
C ILE A 57 -8.47 -14.09 7.74
N PRO A 58 -8.03 -14.82 6.71
CA PRO A 58 -8.59 -16.13 6.37
C PRO A 58 -8.55 -17.09 7.58
N GLY A 59 -9.63 -17.84 7.78
CA GLY A 59 -9.79 -18.76 8.92
C GLY A 59 -10.33 -18.11 10.20
N LYS A 60 -10.46 -16.78 10.26
CA LYS A 60 -11.13 -16.09 11.36
C LYS A 60 -12.60 -15.85 11.01
N ALA A 61 -13.52 -16.27 11.88
CA ALA A 61 -14.96 -16.14 11.64
C ALA A 61 -15.48 -14.71 11.82
N GLU A 62 -14.87 -13.93 12.72
CA GLU A 62 -15.37 -12.60 13.12
C GLU A 62 -14.28 -11.52 13.02
N GLY A 63 -14.71 -10.26 12.94
CA GLY A 63 -13.81 -9.09 12.92
C GLY A 63 -13.09 -8.86 11.58
N ASN A 64 -13.55 -9.49 10.51
CA ASN A 64 -13.13 -9.22 9.13
C ASN A 64 -14.12 -8.26 8.45
N TRP A 65 -13.70 -7.70 7.31
CA TRP A 65 -14.52 -6.89 6.40
C TRP A 65 -15.08 -5.59 7.00
N SER A 66 -14.50 -5.14 8.12
CA SER A 66 -14.96 -3.97 8.86
C SER A 66 -14.13 -2.70 8.58
N TRP A 67 -12.98 -2.83 7.91
CA TRP A 67 -12.13 -1.67 7.64
C TRP A 67 -12.83 -0.68 6.72
N GLN A 68 -12.80 0.59 7.10
CA GLN A 68 -13.34 1.70 6.33
C GLN A 68 -12.36 2.86 6.37
N VAL A 69 -12.21 3.52 5.22
CA VAL A 69 -11.42 4.75 5.13
C VAL A 69 -12.18 5.89 5.83
N LYS A 70 -11.46 6.67 6.65
CA LYS A 70 -11.99 7.91 7.19
C LYS A 70 -11.79 9.04 6.18
N LYS A 71 -12.73 9.97 6.07
CA LYS A 71 -12.67 11.02 5.03
C LYS A 71 -11.49 11.97 5.22
N ASP A 72 -11.10 12.23 6.47
CA ASP A 72 -10.01 13.12 6.86
C ASP A 72 -8.62 12.64 6.41
N ILE A 73 -8.41 11.33 6.28
CA ILE A 73 -7.13 10.78 5.80
C ILE A 73 -6.97 10.84 4.28
N LEU A 74 -8.02 11.18 3.53
CA LEU A 74 -7.97 11.40 2.08
C LEU A 74 -7.49 12.82 1.75
N THR A 75 -6.23 13.10 2.07
CA THR A 75 -5.63 14.43 1.93
C THR A 75 -5.18 14.72 0.50
N PRO A 76 -4.94 16.00 0.13
CA PRO A 76 -4.33 16.34 -1.16
C PRO A 76 -3.00 15.63 -1.42
N GLN A 77 -2.22 15.35 -0.37
CA GLN A 77 -0.95 14.62 -0.47
C GLN A 77 -1.16 13.17 -0.94
N VAL A 78 -2.22 12.51 -0.48
CA VAL A 78 -2.59 11.16 -0.95
C VAL A 78 -2.97 11.19 -2.43
N VAL A 79 -3.72 12.22 -2.86
CA VAL A 79 -4.07 12.41 -4.28
C VAL A 79 -2.82 12.62 -5.13
N GLN A 80 -1.88 13.46 -4.69
CA GLN A 80 -0.62 13.69 -5.40
C GLN A 80 0.23 12.41 -5.50
N LYS A 81 0.27 11.60 -4.43
CA LYS A 81 0.96 10.30 -4.45
C LYS A 81 0.33 9.35 -5.50
N LEU A 82 -0.99 9.30 -5.58
CA LEU A 82 -1.70 8.50 -6.60
C LEU A 82 -1.42 9.02 -8.02
N GLN A 83 -1.47 10.34 -8.24
CA GLN A 83 -1.12 10.95 -9.52
C GLN A 83 0.28 10.55 -9.97
N ARG A 84 1.25 10.62 -9.05
CA ARG A 84 2.63 10.20 -9.32
C ARG A 84 2.73 8.73 -9.73
N PHE A 85 2.00 7.83 -9.06
CA PHE A 85 1.97 6.42 -9.43
C PHE A 85 1.36 6.18 -10.82
N VAL A 86 0.31 6.92 -11.18
CA VAL A 86 -0.30 6.84 -12.51
C VAL A 86 0.69 7.31 -13.59
N GLU A 87 1.36 8.43 -13.38
CA GLU A 87 2.37 8.96 -14.31
C GLU A 87 3.53 7.97 -14.52
N LEU A 88 4.06 7.41 -13.43
CA LEU A 88 5.12 6.40 -13.48
C LEU A 88 4.69 5.19 -14.30
N HIS A 89 3.50 4.66 -14.03
CA HIS A 89 2.98 3.51 -14.76
C HIS A 89 2.79 3.78 -16.25
N GLN A 90 2.21 4.93 -16.61
CA GLN A 90 2.02 5.33 -18.01
C GLN A 90 3.34 5.52 -18.74
N SER A 91 4.34 6.11 -18.10
CA SER A 91 5.67 6.31 -18.70
C SER A 91 6.35 5.00 -19.08
N LYS A 92 6.15 3.94 -18.28
CA LYS A 92 6.76 2.62 -18.51
C LYS A 92 6.02 1.78 -19.54
N ARG A 93 4.71 2.00 -19.70
CA ARG A 93 3.92 1.34 -20.74
C ARG A 93 4.18 1.92 -22.13
N ASN A 94 4.58 3.19 -22.19
CA ASN A 94 4.84 3.91 -23.45
C ASN A 94 6.32 3.85 -23.89
N ALA A 95 7.19 3.23 -23.08
CA ALA A 95 8.60 3.00 -23.38
C ALA A 95 8.80 1.61 -24.01
#